data_AF-A0A1V9FE20-F1
#
_entry.id   AF-A0A1V9FE20-F1
#
_cell.length_a   1.000
_cell.length_b   1.000
_cell.length_c   1.000
_cell.angle_alpha   90.00
_cell.angle_beta   90.00
_cell.angle_gamma   90.00
#
_symmetry.space_group_name_H-M   'P 1'
#
loop_
_entity.id
_entity.type
_entity.pdbx_description
1 polymer ?
#
loop_
_entity_poly.entity_id
_entity_poly.type
_entity_poly.pdbx_seq_one_letter_code
_entity_poly.pdbx_strand_id
1 'polypeptide(L)'
;MKSANDYLETSIWFKEPITDPNQIFAEFFTAAALKDYRKRIKAVLKAAFGKHIWPKKNPGALLYYFKMIESIINAAYLINKENKSSPLLINNENSFNPQSLLQLAC
;
A
#
# COMPACT_ATOMS: atom_id res chain seq x y z
N MET A 1 -9.00 -23.00 -19.31
CA MET A 1 -9.19 -21.65 -18.76
C MET A 1 -7.81 -21.09 -18.43
N LYS A 2 -7.38 -19.97 -19.02
CA LYS A 2 -6.17 -19.27 -18.55
C LYS A 2 -6.46 -18.80 -17.13
N SER A 3 -5.62 -19.18 -16.16
CA SER A 3 -5.70 -18.61 -14.82
C SER A 3 -5.62 -17.08 -14.94
N ALA A 4 -6.44 -16.36 -14.17
CA ALA A 4 -6.21 -14.94 -14.00
C ALA A 4 -4.77 -14.76 -13.51
N ASN A 5 -3.94 -13.96 -14.19
CA ASN A 5 -2.58 -13.68 -13.74
C ASN A 5 -2.64 -13.21 -12.29
N ASP A 6 -1.92 -13.89 -11.39
CA ASP A 6 -1.88 -13.52 -9.99
C ASP A 6 -1.14 -12.17 -9.88
N TYR A 7 -1.76 -11.19 -9.22
CA TYR A 7 -1.16 -9.87 -9.04
C TYR A 7 0.25 -9.98 -8.42
N LEU A 8 0.41 -10.90 -7.46
CA LEU A 8 1.66 -11.09 -6.73
C LEU A 8 2.81 -11.58 -7.61
N GLU A 9 2.53 -12.28 -8.73
CA GLU A 9 3.57 -12.72 -9.69
C GLU A 9 4.29 -11.54 -10.34
N THR A 10 3.66 -10.38 -10.37
CA THR A 10 4.20 -9.15 -10.99
C THR A 10 4.66 -8.11 -9.96
N SER A 11 4.48 -8.37 -8.66
CA SER A 11 4.93 -7.47 -7.60
C SER A 11 6.45 -7.52 -7.44
N ILE A 12 7.09 -6.35 -7.52
CA ILE A 12 8.55 -6.24 -7.39
C ILE A 12 9.03 -6.41 -5.95
N TRP A 13 8.14 -6.18 -4.97
CA TRP A 13 8.42 -6.29 -3.54
C TRP A 13 7.78 -7.52 -2.89
N PHE A 14 7.26 -8.46 -3.69
CA PHE A 14 6.84 -9.79 -3.25
C PHE A 14 7.90 -10.85 -3.60
N LYS A 15 9.12 -10.68 -3.08
CA LYS A 15 10.22 -11.63 -3.29
C LYS A 15 10.17 -12.81 -2.33
N GLU A 16 9.57 -12.60 -1.16
CA GLU A 16 9.38 -13.61 -0.13
C GLU A 16 7.87 -13.68 0.18
N PRO A 17 7.30 -14.89 0.36
CA PRO A 17 5.91 -15.04 0.74
C PRO A 17 5.61 -14.32 2.06
N ILE A 18 4.54 -13.51 2.07
CA ILE A 18 4.02 -12.92 3.29
C ILE A 18 3.34 -14.03 4.09
N THR A 19 3.87 -14.36 5.26
CA THR A 19 3.35 -15.42 6.13
C THR A 19 2.17 -14.96 6.97
N ASP A 20 2.17 -13.69 7.39
CA ASP A 20 1.08 -13.07 8.14
C ASP A 20 0.79 -11.66 7.58
N PRO A 21 -0.23 -11.52 6.73
CA PRO A 21 -0.63 -10.23 6.19
C PRO A 21 -1.07 -9.20 7.25
N ASN A 22 -1.63 -9.63 8.37
CA ASN A 22 -2.08 -8.72 9.43
C ASN A 22 -0.88 -8.12 10.19
N GLN A 23 0.18 -8.91 10.36
CA GLN A 23 1.43 -8.43 10.95
C GLN A 23 2.05 -7.29 10.12
N ILE A 24 1.94 -7.33 8.79
CA ILE A 24 2.40 -6.23 7.91
C ILE A 24 1.66 -4.92 8.22
N PHE A 25 0.34 -4.98 8.45
CA PHE A 25 -0.44 -3.81 8.86
C PHE A 25 -0.06 -3.33 10.27
N ALA A 26 0.16 -4.24 11.21
CA ALA A 26 0.57 -3.91 12.57
C ALA A 26 1.92 -3.17 12.57
N GLU A 27 2.91 -3.66 11.83
CA GLU A 27 4.22 -3.01 11.68
C GLU A 27 4.10 -1.63 11.03
N PHE A 28 3.27 -1.51 10.00
CA PHE A 28 3.05 -0.24 9.34
C PHE A 28 2.43 0.81 10.29
N PHE A 29 1.36 0.47 11.01
CA PHE A 29 0.74 1.44 11.92
C PHE A 29 1.57 1.71 13.19
N THR A 30 2.46 0.79 13.57
CA THR A 30 3.44 1.02 14.64
C THR A 30 4.52 2.02 14.22
N ALA A 31 4.95 1.99 12.94
CA ALA A 31 6.06 2.81 12.46
C ALA A 31 5.69 4.30 12.24
N ALA A 32 4.44 4.62 11.91
CA ALA A 32 3.98 6.01 11.79
C ALA A 32 2.44 6.12 11.78
N ALA A 33 1.93 7.34 12.00
CA ALA A 33 0.51 7.61 11.86
C ALA A 33 0.09 7.75 10.38
N LEU A 34 -1.19 7.51 10.09
CA LEU A 34 -1.76 7.61 8.74
C LEU A 34 -1.48 8.97 8.05
N LYS A 35 -1.49 10.06 8.84
CA LYS A 35 -1.16 11.41 8.34
C LYS A 35 0.24 11.50 7.76
N ASP A 36 1.19 10.73 8.29
CA ASP A 36 2.58 10.72 7.86
C ASP A 36 2.73 9.90 6.58
N TYR A 37 1.99 8.80 6.47
CA TYR A 37 1.92 8.02 5.23
C TYR A 37 1.31 8.81 4.08
N ARG A 38 0.25 9.58 4.33
CA ARG A 38 -0.31 10.48 3.31
C ARG A 38 0.74 11.48 2.79
N LYS A 39 1.58 12.01 3.68
CA LYS A 39 2.69 12.90 3.27
C LYS A 39 3.76 12.14 2.47
N ARG A 40 4.13 10.93 2.89
CA ARG A 40 5.12 10.08 2.20
C ARG A 40 4.65 9.69 0.80
N ILE A 41 3.42 9.20 0.66
CA ILE A 41 2.80 8.87 -0.65
C ILE A 41 2.81 10.09 -1.58
N LYS A 42 2.38 11.26 -1.09
CA LYS A 42 2.44 12.50 -1.89
C LYS A 42 3.86 12.85 -2.31
N ALA A 43 4.85 12.68 -1.44
CA ALA A 43 6.25 12.93 -1.77
C ALA A 43 6.75 11.94 -2.83
N VAL A 44 6.40 10.67 -2.71
CA VAL A 44 6.72 9.61 -3.66
C VAL A 44 6.16 9.94 -5.05
N LEU A 45 4.87 10.26 -5.13
CA LEU A 45 4.21 10.61 -6.39
C LEU A 45 4.83 11.86 -7.02
N LYS A 46 5.07 12.91 -6.23
CA LYS A 46 5.75 14.13 -6.72
C LYS A 46 7.15 13.85 -7.25
N ALA A 47 7.87 12.91 -6.65
CA ALA A 47 9.20 12.51 -7.11
C ALA A 47 9.14 11.72 -8.41
N ALA A 48 8.19 10.77 -8.51
CA ALA A 48 8.04 9.91 -9.68
C ALA A 48 7.59 10.68 -10.93
N PHE A 49 6.69 11.65 -10.76
CA PHE A 49 6.13 12.45 -11.86
C PHE A 49 6.82 13.81 -12.04
N GLY A 50 7.74 14.18 -11.15
CA GLY A 50 8.42 15.46 -11.19
C GLY A 50 9.56 15.47 -12.20
N LYS A 51 9.77 16.61 -12.88
CA LYS A 51 10.99 16.85 -13.69
C LYS A 51 12.25 17.09 -12.83
N HIS A 52 12.14 16.96 -11.51
CA HIS A 52 13.18 17.34 -10.56
C HIS A 52 13.76 16.10 -9.87
N ILE A 53 15.07 16.13 -9.65
CA ILE A 53 15.78 15.13 -8.85
C ILE A 53 15.23 15.18 -7.41
N TRP A 54 15.02 13.99 -6.82
CA TRP A 54 14.56 13.86 -5.44
C TRP A 54 15.39 14.75 -4.50
N PRO A 55 14.78 15.75 -3.85
CA PRO A 55 15.53 16.80 -3.15
C PRO A 55 16.05 16.36 -1.78
N LYS A 56 15.66 15.19 -1.28
CA LYS A 56 16.13 14.71 0.03
C LYS A 56 17.47 13.99 -0.12
N LYS A 57 18.27 14.04 0.94
CA LYS A 57 19.66 13.56 1.01
C LYS A 57 19.90 12.11 0.56
N ASN A 58 18.87 11.25 0.53
CA ASN A 58 19.03 9.84 0.18
C ASN A 58 17.90 9.34 -0.74
N PRO A 59 18.18 8.92 -1.99
CA PRO A 59 17.19 8.29 -2.88
C PRO A 59 16.70 6.93 -2.35
N GLY A 60 17.47 6.24 -1.51
CA GLY A 60 17.06 5.02 -0.83
C GLY A 60 15.83 5.20 0.07
N ALA A 61 15.59 6.43 0.58
CA ALA A 61 14.36 6.72 1.32
C ALA A 61 13.11 6.61 0.44
N LEU A 62 13.23 6.94 -0.86
CA LEU A 62 12.13 6.83 -1.81
C LEU A 62 11.80 5.36 -2.10
N LEU A 63 12.84 4.55 -2.37
CA LEU A 63 12.70 3.10 -2.55
C LEU A 63 12.09 2.42 -1.31
N TYR A 64 12.52 2.83 -0.12
CA TYR A 64 11.95 2.34 1.14
C TYR A 64 10.45 2.65 1.25
N TYR A 65 10.01 3.84 0.84
CA TYR A 65 8.58 4.17 0.83
C TYR A 65 7.80 3.36 -0.20
N PHE A 66 8.34 3.14 -1.39
CA PHE A 66 7.72 2.27 -2.39
C PHE A 66 7.57 0.83 -1.87
N LYS A 67 8.64 0.27 -1.30
CA LYS A 67 8.60 -1.06 -0.69
C LYS A 67 7.50 -1.16 0.35
N MET A 68 7.46 -0.22 1.29
CA MET A 68 6.47 -0.20 2.35
C MET A 68 5.03 -0.10 1.83
N ILE A 69 4.77 0.77 0.85
CA ILE A 69 3.44 0.94 0.26
C ILE A 69 3.02 -0.34 -0.47
N GLU A 70 3.90 -0.92 -1.29
CA GLU A 70 3.60 -2.14 -2.04
C GLU A 70 3.42 -3.35 -1.11
N SER A 71 4.20 -3.46 -0.03
CA SER A 71 4.00 -4.51 0.99
C SER A 71 2.59 -4.47 1.60
N ILE A 72 2.02 -3.29 1.83
CA ILE A 72 0.63 -3.16 2.28
C ILE A 72 -0.37 -3.57 1.19
N ILE A 73 -0.12 -3.19 -0.06
CA ILE A 73 -1.01 -3.57 -1.17
C ILE A 73 -1.01 -5.11 -1.32
N ASN A 74 0.15 -5.74 -1.21
CA ASN A 74 0.30 -7.19 -1.23
C ASN A 74 -0.43 -7.85 -0.07
N ALA A 75 -0.26 -7.34 1.16
CA ALA A 75 -0.96 -7.84 2.34
C ALA A 75 -2.48 -7.68 2.20
N ALA A 76 -2.96 -6.53 1.74
CA ALA A 76 -4.38 -6.28 1.48
C ALA A 76 -4.93 -7.24 0.42
N TYR A 77 -4.17 -7.49 -0.65
CA TYR A 77 -4.54 -8.45 -1.69
C TYR A 77 -4.66 -9.86 -1.13
N LEU A 78 -3.71 -10.32 -0.31
CA LEU A 78 -3.76 -11.63 0.33
C LEU A 78 -4.97 -11.77 1.27
N ILE A 79 -5.22 -10.79 2.13
CA ILE A 79 -6.40 -10.76 3.01
C ILE A 79 -7.68 -10.84 2.18
N ASN A 80 -7.77 -10.10 1.08
CA ASN A 80 -8.94 -10.10 0.20
C ASN A 80 -9.07 -11.41 -0.62
N LYS A 81 -7.95 -12.07 -0.95
CA LYS A 81 -7.93 -13.35 -1.66
C LYS A 81 -8.36 -14.51 -0.76
N GLU A 82 -7.95 -14.49 0.51
CA GLU A 82 -8.29 -15.50 1.53
C GLU A 82 -9.73 -15.33 2.03
N ASN A 83 -10.18 -14.09 2.24
CA ASN A 83 -11.56 -13.77 2.60
C ASN A 83 -12.41 -13.65 1.33
N LYS A 84 -12.98 -14.76 0.86
CA LYS A 84 -14.00 -14.74 -0.22
C LYS A 84 -15.18 -13.84 0.19
N SER A 85 -15.07 -12.56 -0.18
CA SER A 85 -16.02 -11.45 0.01
C SER A 85 -16.14 -10.86 1.43
N SER A 86 -15.75 -9.59 1.56
CA SER A 86 -16.75 -8.50 1.66
C SER A 86 -16.40 -7.44 0.62
N PRO A 87 -17.35 -6.96 -0.20
CA PRO A 87 -17.07 -5.99 -1.24
C PRO A 87 -16.84 -4.65 -0.57
N LEU A 88 -15.59 -4.32 -0.27
CA LEU A 88 -15.21 -2.92 -0.18
C LEU A 88 -15.47 -2.32 -1.56
N LEU A 89 -16.68 -1.82 -1.77
CA LEU A 89 -17.09 -1.06 -2.94
C LEU A 89 -16.39 0.29 -2.84
N ILE A 90 -15.14 0.33 -3.29
CA ILE A 90 -14.38 1.56 -3.46
C ILE A 90 -14.95 2.25 -4.70
N ASN A 91 -16.04 2.99 -4.51
CA ASN A 91 -16.52 3.94 -5.50
C ASN A 91 -15.55 5.13 -5.53
N ASN A 92 -15.30 5.72 -6.70
CA ASN A 92 -14.39 6.87 -6.86
C ASN A 92 -14.71 8.03 -5.90
N GLU A 93 -15.96 8.14 -5.48
CA GLU A 93 -16.46 9.13 -4.53
C GLU A 93 -15.94 8.92 -3.10
N ASN A 94 -15.57 7.68 -2.74
CA ASN A 94 -15.14 7.28 -1.41
C ASN A 94 -13.61 7.20 -1.25
N SER A 95 -12.86 7.22 -2.36
CA SER A 95 -11.40 7.01 -2.40
C SER A 95 -10.59 8.08 -1.65
N PHE A 96 -11.20 9.24 -1.33
CA PHE A 96 -10.56 10.33 -0.60
C PHE A 96 -11.42 10.96 0.50
N ASN A 97 -12.54 10.34 0.88
CA ASN A 97 -13.40 10.84 1.95
C ASN A 97 -12.82 10.45 3.34
N PRO A 98 -12.59 11.40 4.27
CA PRO A 98 -12.10 11.08 5.62
C PRO A 98 -13.03 10.16 6.42
N GLN A 99 -14.34 10.14 6.16
CA GLN A 99 -15.32 9.36 6.92
C GLN A 99 -15.31 7.85 6.57
N SER A 100 -14.93 7.46 5.35
CA SER A 100 -14.86 6.04 4.96
C SER A 100 -13.68 5.32 5.61
N LEU A 101 -12.64 6.05 6.03
CA LEU A 101 -11.49 5.50 6.76
C LEU A 101 -11.81 5.17 8.23
N LEU A 102 -12.87 5.74 8.80
CA LEU A 102 -13.29 5.46 10.19
C LEU A 102 -14.01 4.13 10.35
N GLN A 103 -14.65 3.61 9.28
CA GLN A 103 -15.27 2.28 9.29
C GLN A 103 -14.25 1.12 9.25
N LEU A 104 -12.96 1.43 9.03
CA LEU A 104 -11.87 0.44 9.04
C LEU A 104 -11.15 0.35 10.40
N ALA A 105 -11.57 1.15 11.39
CA ALA A 105 -10.92 1.27 12.70
C ALA A 105 -11.78 0.77 13.88
N CYS A 106 -12.93 0.14 13.60
CA CYS A 106 -13.79 -0.54 14.57
C CYS A 106 -14.04 -1.97 14.10
#